data_AF-A0A420NC90-F1
#
_entry.id   AF-A0A420NC90-F1
#
_cell.length_a   1.000
_cell.length_b   1.000
_cell.length_c   1.000
_cell.angle_alpha   90.00
_cell.angle_beta   90.00
_cell.angle_gamma   90.00
#
_symmetry.space_group_name_H-M   'P 1'
#
loop_
_entity.id
_entity.type
_entity.pdbx_description
1 polymer ?
#
loop_
_entity_poly.entity_id
_entity_poly.type
_entity_poly.pdbx_seq_one_letter_code
_entity_poly.pdbx_strand_id
1 'polypeptide(L)'
;MDAQQETSRVLNLKELDLILSFIPNPDGAKLLRDQFVSACRIVEAKADEVEAIHGRAESQSKLLQAQFEELNAEREAFREQKDQEIEKLKAEQVKLENLAHVGRLAEQLQSLQLQATELGQENQILKNQNENLSTERDRANFFAEQARSQLEENEEILGQKDSKIEEIQIARDDLLKRLTEASLQISQGEEARRRLDEVQHVLQTAETERQELVKVKSKLQRTEQAEMETQQRMADLQRTLEREKKHHDACSAELTKTRSDKRDTIHQKSKLEDECSSVRNELYQLRSQGAMDLERQMKDQWATVKEVLEKQLSDKRSHEETVRQLKDSWSSEKQALEDRISAQSRVSTFEPLQNELDMANENTNRVQALLEQARSNLQLSEQRVAHFEEMASVSEKELADLKAENGRLQESAESVSQQLRTSNGTIERLLQECDTVNEALSSLQAQSVRIPEGTAGELSTVCYKAANELRDIPIVVDRNGELDAPQLAAELITLIGTYRWKEILLNFLHSRPEGWFCLQQVMDENRDGMAIDGKCQYHDDCIIVKVIISDGSPTLKFIFSD
;
A
#
# COMPACT_ATOMS: atom_id res chain seq x y z
N MET A 1 153.73 -94.28 63.88
CA MET A 1 152.83 -94.22 62.70
C MET A 1 151.86 -95.35 62.90
N ASP A 2 150.79 -95.07 63.61
CA ASP A 2 149.85 -96.11 64.03
C ASP A 2 148.70 -96.13 63.03
N ALA A 3 148.36 -97.32 62.55
CA ALA A 3 147.49 -97.47 61.38
C ALA A 3 146.07 -96.96 61.70
N GLN A 4 145.49 -96.20 60.76
CA GLN A 4 144.06 -95.90 60.82
C GLN A 4 143.28 -97.21 60.76
N GLN A 5 142.50 -97.48 61.79
CA GLN A 5 141.67 -98.67 61.87
C GLN A 5 140.50 -98.52 60.89
N GLU A 6 140.62 -99.13 59.72
CA GLU A 6 139.53 -99.13 58.74
C GLU A 6 138.28 -99.79 59.33
N THR A 7 137.14 -99.15 59.10
CA THR A 7 135.81 -99.59 59.50
C THR A 7 134.83 -99.36 58.35
N SER A 8 133.84 -100.22 58.20
CA SER A 8 132.73 -100.10 57.25
C SER A 8 131.41 -100.23 58.01
N ARG A 9 130.38 -99.52 57.54
CA ARG A 9 128.99 -99.66 57.99
C ARG A 9 128.31 -100.88 57.36
N VAL A 10 128.77 -101.30 56.18
CA VAL A 10 128.15 -102.35 55.34
C VAL A 10 128.75 -103.73 55.58
N LEU A 11 130.04 -103.83 55.91
CA LEU A 11 130.74 -105.11 56.05
C LEU A 11 131.63 -105.17 57.31
N ASN A 12 131.52 -106.26 58.06
CA ASN A 12 132.39 -106.52 59.21
C ASN A 12 133.80 -106.90 58.75
N LEU A 13 134.70 -105.91 58.70
CA LEU A 13 136.07 -106.10 58.22
C LEU A 13 136.87 -107.12 59.03
N LYS A 14 136.52 -107.40 60.30
CA LYS A 14 137.17 -108.45 61.09
C LYS A 14 136.85 -109.86 60.58
N GLU A 15 135.63 -110.08 60.10
CA GLU A 15 135.22 -111.36 59.51
C GLU A 15 135.79 -111.52 58.10
N LEU A 16 135.86 -110.43 57.32
CA LEU A 16 136.59 -110.40 56.05
C LEU A 16 138.07 -110.76 56.24
N ASP A 17 138.77 -110.11 57.19
CA ASP A 17 140.18 -110.36 57.49
C ASP A 17 140.42 -111.81 57.97
N LEU A 18 139.49 -112.37 58.74
CA LEU A 18 139.53 -113.78 59.15
C LEU A 18 139.36 -114.73 57.95
N ILE A 19 138.38 -114.49 57.07
CA ILE A 19 138.14 -115.33 55.88
C ILE A 19 139.34 -115.29 54.92
N LEU A 20 139.91 -114.10 54.70
CA LEU A 20 141.04 -113.92 53.80
C LEU A 20 142.34 -114.51 54.36
N SER A 21 142.47 -114.70 55.68
CA SER A 21 143.63 -115.37 56.30
C SER A 21 143.82 -116.84 55.88
N PHE A 22 142.78 -117.49 55.35
CA PHE A 22 142.85 -118.86 54.83
C PHE A 22 143.40 -118.93 53.39
N ILE A 23 143.66 -117.80 52.73
CA ILE A 23 144.19 -117.76 51.36
C ILE A 23 145.73 -117.81 51.43
N PRO A 24 146.39 -118.87 50.91
CA PRO A 24 147.85 -119.05 51.06
C PRO A 24 148.69 -118.09 50.20
N ASN A 25 148.07 -117.29 49.33
CA ASN A 25 148.71 -116.20 48.61
C ASN A 25 148.35 -114.85 49.29
N PRO A 26 149.27 -114.22 50.03
CA PRO A 26 148.97 -112.99 50.77
C PRO A 26 148.67 -111.79 49.87
N ASP A 27 149.27 -111.71 48.67
CA ASP A 27 149.00 -110.63 47.72
C ASP A 27 147.59 -110.78 47.11
N GLY A 28 147.17 -112.03 46.85
CA GLY A 28 145.80 -112.34 46.42
C GLY A 28 144.76 -112.08 47.51
N ALA A 29 145.07 -112.44 48.77
CA ALA A 29 144.25 -112.12 49.93
C ALA A 29 144.06 -110.60 50.09
N LYS A 30 145.15 -109.83 49.99
CA LYS A 30 145.12 -108.37 50.06
C LYS A 30 144.33 -107.75 48.90
N LEU A 31 144.52 -108.22 47.66
CA LEU A 31 143.77 -107.70 46.51
C LEU A 31 142.26 -107.89 46.69
N LEU A 32 141.82 -109.05 47.19
CA LEU A 32 140.42 -109.29 47.51
C LEU A 32 139.93 -108.39 48.66
N ARG A 33 140.75 -108.18 49.70
CA ARG A 33 140.44 -107.24 50.79
C ARG A 33 140.19 -105.84 50.26
N ASP A 34 141.11 -105.32 49.45
CA ASP A 34 141.07 -103.98 48.91
C ASP A 34 139.88 -103.82 47.93
N GLN A 35 139.52 -104.87 47.18
CA GLN A 35 138.30 -104.92 46.36
C GLN A 35 137.02 -104.89 47.20
N PHE A 36 136.92 -105.69 48.26
CA PHE A 36 135.74 -105.68 49.15
C PHE A 36 135.59 -104.36 49.90
N VAL A 37 136.68 -103.79 50.43
CA VAL A 37 136.70 -102.46 51.08
C VAL A 37 136.30 -101.36 50.08
N SER A 38 136.80 -101.42 48.84
CA SER A 38 136.41 -100.50 47.77
C SER A 38 134.91 -100.62 47.42
N ALA A 39 134.40 -101.84 47.26
CA ALA A 39 132.98 -102.08 47.01
C ALA A 39 132.09 -101.56 48.15
N CYS A 40 132.49 -101.76 49.41
CA CYS A 40 131.76 -101.24 50.57
C CYS A 40 131.77 -99.71 50.60
N ARG A 41 132.91 -99.06 50.32
CA ARG A 41 132.99 -97.59 50.18
C ARG A 41 132.09 -97.05 49.05
N ILE A 42 131.96 -97.78 47.94
CA ILE A 42 131.05 -97.42 46.85
C ILE A 42 129.59 -97.55 47.30
N VAL A 43 129.22 -98.63 48.01
CA VAL A 43 127.86 -98.81 48.54
C VAL A 43 127.53 -97.75 49.60
N GLU A 44 128.46 -97.42 50.50
CA GLU A 44 128.30 -96.37 51.51
C GLU A 44 128.12 -94.99 50.84
N ALA A 45 128.98 -94.62 49.89
CA ALA A 45 128.84 -93.39 49.13
C ALA A 45 127.53 -93.32 48.32
N LYS A 46 127.02 -94.46 47.80
CA LYS A 46 125.72 -94.52 47.13
C LYS A 46 124.54 -94.50 48.09
N ALA A 47 124.68 -95.00 49.32
CA ALA A 47 123.66 -94.82 50.36
C ALA A 47 123.58 -93.35 50.77
N ASP A 48 124.72 -92.71 51.06
CA ASP A 48 124.80 -91.28 51.40
C ASP A 48 124.27 -90.39 50.23
N GLU A 49 124.57 -90.74 48.96
CA GLU A 49 123.97 -90.07 47.78
C GLU A 49 122.44 -90.23 47.73
N VAL A 50 121.92 -91.44 47.95
CA VAL A 50 120.47 -91.71 47.91
C VAL A 50 119.75 -91.02 49.05
N GLU A 51 120.30 -90.99 50.26
CA GLU A 51 119.75 -90.25 51.40
C GLU A 51 119.76 -88.74 51.13
N ALA A 52 120.86 -88.20 50.57
CA ALA A 52 120.94 -86.80 50.16
C ALA A 52 120.01 -86.44 48.98
N ILE A 53 119.70 -87.38 48.08
CA ILE A 53 118.69 -87.20 47.02
C ILE A 53 117.27 -87.26 47.63
N HIS A 54 117.00 -88.21 48.53
CA HIS A 54 115.70 -88.37 49.19
C HIS A 54 115.36 -87.13 50.03
N GLY A 55 116.28 -86.66 50.87
CA GLY A 55 116.09 -85.44 51.67
C GLY A 55 115.87 -84.18 50.81
N ARG A 56 116.51 -84.07 49.63
CA ARG A 56 116.24 -83.00 48.67
C ARG A 56 114.87 -83.14 48.01
N ALA A 57 114.48 -84.34 47.59
CA ALA A 57 113.17 -84.61 46.99
C ALA A 57 112.02 -84.36 47.98
N GLU A 58 112.18 -84.79 49.24
CA GLU A 58 111.20 -84.55 50.30
C GLU A 58 111.11 -83.05 50.65
N SER A 59 112.24 -82.35 50.72
CA SER A 59 112.28 -80.88 50.92
C SER A 59 111.60 -80.14 49.77
N GLN A 60 111.85 -80.56 48.52
CA GLN A 60 111.22 -79.99 47.33
C GLN A 60 109.72 -80.30 47.29
N SER A 61 109.29 -81.49 47.71
CA SER A 61 107.87 -81.84 47.83
C SER A 61 107.16 -80.99 48.87
N LYS A 62 107.77 -80.75 50.03
CA LYS A 62 107.24 -79.87 51.09
C LYS A 62 107.16 -78.41 50.62
N LEU A 63 108.17 -77.92 49.89
CA LEU A 63 108.15 -76.58 49.30
C LEU A 63 107.05 -76.42 48.24
N LEU A 64 106.92 -77.38 47.32
CA LEU A 64 105.86 -77.36 46.31
C LEU A 64 104.47 -77.46 46.92
N GLN A 65 104.29 -78.28 47.96
CA GLN A 65 103.02 -78.35 48.69
C GLN A 65 102.67 -77.00 49.32
N ALA A 66 103.60 -76.35 50.02
CA ALA A 66 103.39 -75.03 50.60
C ALA A 66 103.02 -73.98 49.53
N GLN A 67 103.69 -73.98 48.37
CA GLN A 67 103.35 -73.10 47.25
C GLN A 67 101.97 -73.41 46.65
N PHE A 68 101.54 -74.68 46.60
CA PHE A 68 100.18 -75.02 46.19
C PHE A 68 99.13 -74.60 47.22
N GLU A 69 99.43 -74.64 48.52
CA GLU A 69 98.54 -74.17 49.59
C GLU A 69 98.41 -72.64 49.55
N GLU A 70 99.52 -71.92 49.38
CA GLU A 70 99.58 -70.46 49.19
C GLU A 70 98.79 -70.00 47.96
N LEU A 71 99.04 -70.60 46.77
CA LEU A 71 98.29 -70.30 45.54
C LEU A 71 96.80 -70.64 45.64
N ASN A 72 96.41 -71.63 46.45
CA ASN A 72 94.99 -71.91 46.72
C ASN A 72 94.36 -70.81 47.58
N ALA A 73 95.04 -70.36 48.63
CA ALA A 73 94.59 -69.27 49.48
C ALA A 73 94.47 -67.94 48.71
N GLU A 74 95.46 -67.58 47.88
CA GLU A 74 95.36 -66.41 46.99
C GLU A 74 94.17 -66.50 46.03
N ARG A 75 93.94 -67.68 45.43
CA ARG A 75 92.83 -67.94 44.52
C ARG A 75 91.46 -67.95 45.21
N GLU A 76 91.40 -68.16 46.52
CA GLU A 76 90.18 -68.05 47.33
C GLU A 76 89.93 -66.61 47.75
N ALA A 77 90.94 -65.91 48.27
CA ALA A 77 90.87 -64.47 48.55
C ALA A 77 90.48 -63.64 47.31
N PHE A 78 91.06 -63.95 46.14
CA PHE A 78 90.69 -63.29 44.87
C PHE A 78 89.25 -63.59 44.45
N ARG A 79 88.73 -64.81 44.70
CA ARG A 79 87.33 -65.15 44.42
C ARG A 79 86.39 -64.39 45.35
N GLU A 80 86.66 -64.37 46.65
CA GLU A 80 85.90 -63.58 47.63
C GLU A 80 85.90 -62.08 47.28
N GLN A 81 87.07 -61.50 46.95
CA GLN A 81 87.17 -60.10 46.54
C GLN A 81 86.34 -59.83 45.27
N LYS A 82 86.45 -60.69 44.26
CA LYS A 82 85.71 -60.57 42.99
C LYS A 82 84.19 -60.73 43.21
N ASP A 83 83.75 -61.62 44.10
CA ASP A 83 82.33 -61.78 44.44
C ASP A 83 81.79 -60.60 45.28
N GLN A 84 82.59 -60.05 46.20
CA GLN A 84 82.25 -58.79 46.90
C GLN A 84 82.10 -57.61 45.92
N GLU A 85 82.97 -57.49 44.92
CA GLU A 85 82.88 -56.40 43.92
C GLU A 85 81.66 -56.57 43.01
N ILE A 86 81.27 -57.80 42.67
CA ILE A 86 80.02 -58.09 41.94
C ILE A 86 78.80 -57.64 42.73
N GLU A 87 78.73 -57.88 44.05
CA GLU A 87 77.61 -57.39 44.87
C GLU A 87 77.59 -55.86 45.02
N LYS A 88 78.75 -55.19 45.08
CA LYS A 88 78.80 -53.72 44.99
C LYS A 88 78.24 -53.22 43.65
N LEU A 89 78.68 -53.79 42.53
CA LEU A 89 78.23 -53.39 41.20
C LEU A 89 76.73 -53.61 41.01
N LYS A 90 76.15 -54.71 41.54
CA LYS A 90 74.69 -54.90 41.60
C LYS A 90 74.00 -53.81 42.42
N ALA A 91 74.53 -53.48 43.59
CA ALA A 91 73.98 -52.41 44.43
C ALA A 91 74.09 -51.02 43.77
N GLU A 92 75.09 -50.77 42.93
CA GLU A 92 75.19 -49.55 42.12
C GLU A 92 74.28 -49.55 40.89
N GLN A 93 74.11 -50.68 40.21
CA GLN A 93 73.10 -50.84 39.17
C GLN A 93 71.71 -50.50 39.70
N VAL A 94 71.33 -51.03 40.87
CA VAL A 94 70.04 -50.72 41.51
C VAL A 94 69.92 -49.22 41.86
N LYS A 95 71.01 -48.53 42.25
CA LYS A 95 70.98 -47.07 42.44
C LYS A 95 70.74 -46.34 41.10
N LEU A 96 71.39 -46.76 40.03
CA LEU A 96 71.23 -46.17 38.69
C LEU A 96 69.81 -46.39 38.12
N GLU A 97 69.24 -47.58 38.31
CA GLU A 97 67.85 -47.89 37.93
C GLU A 97 66.84 -47.04 38.71
N ASN A 98 67.07 -46.83 40.00
CA ASN A 98 66.27 -45.93 40.83
C ASN A 98 66.42 -44.45 40.40
N LEU A 99 67.62 -43.97 40.09
CA LEU A 99 67.85 -42.62 39.56
C LEU A 99 67.16 -42.43 38.20
N ALA A 100 67.22 -43.42 37.31
CA ALA A 100 66.50 -43.40 36.05
C ALA A 100 64.96 -43.41 36.24
N HIS A 101 64.46 -44.07 37.29
CA HIS A 101 63.04 -44.00 37.65
C HIS A 101 62.64 -42.61 38.16
N VAL A 102 63.46 -41.98 39.03
CA VAL A 102 63.26 -40.61 39.50
C VAL A 102 63.29 -39.61 38.33
N GLY A 103 64.18 -39.80 37.34
CA GLY A 103 64.17 -39.01 36.10
C GLY A 103 62.83 -39.07 35.37
N ARG A 104 62.30 -40.27 35.10
CA ARG A 104 60.98 -40.44 34.47
C ARG A 104 59.83 -39.84 35.29
N LEU A 105 59.91 -39.91 36.62
CA LEU A 105 58.90 -39.28 37.49
C LEU A 105 59.00 -37.75 37.45
N ALA A 106 60.19 -37.17 37.32
CA ALA A 106 60.38 -35.73 37.15
C ALA A 106 59.85 -35.24 35.79
N GLU A 107 60.10 -35.98 34.70
CA GLU A 107 59.53 -35.72 33.37
C GLU A 107 57.99 -35.76 33.39
N GLN A 108 57.41 -36.78 34.04
CA GLN A 108 55.96 -36.90 34.24
C GLN A 108 55.39 -35.74 35.07
N LEU A 109 56.05 -35.36 36.17
CA LEU A 109 55.63 -34.24 37.01
C LEU A 109 55.70 -32.90 36.27
N GLN A 110 56.75 -32.68 35.46
CA GLN A 110 56.88 -31.48 34.62
C GLN A 110 55.79 -31.43 33.54
N SER A 111 55.45 -32.57 32.92
CA SER A 111 54.36 -32.67 31.95
C SER A 111 52.99 -32.40 32.59
N LEU A 112 52.72 -32.97 33.76
CA LEU A 112 51.49 -32.71 34.52
C LEU A 112 51.40 -31.26 35.02
N GLN A 113 52.53 -30.64 35.39
CA GLN A 113 52.58 -29.23 35.77
C GLN A 113 52.29 -28.30 34.58
N LEU A 114 52.79 -28.63 33.38
CA LEU A 114 52.45 -27.90 32.16
C LEU A 114 50.94 -27.99 31.87
N GLN A 115 50.38 -29.21 31.85
CA GLN A 115 48.94 -29.44 31.66
C GLN A 115 48.09 -28.70 32.71
N ALA A 116 48.52 -28.67 33.97
CA ALA A 116 47.83 -27.91 35.02
C ALA A 116 47.86 -26.39 34.78
N THR A 117 48.93 -25.86 34.18
CA THR A 117 49.00 -24.43 33.80
C THR A 117 48.16 -24.12 32.56
N GLU A 118 48.10 -25.03 31.58
CA GLU A 118 47.26 -24.93 30.38
C GLU A 118 45.77 -24.94 30.75
N LEU A 119 45.32 -25.94 31.53
CA LEU A 119 43.96 -26.04 32.05
C LEU A 119 43.56 -24.86 32.97
N GLY A 120 44.54 -24.25 33.66
CA GLY A 120 44.34 -23.04 34.44
C GLY A 120 44.09 -21.81 33.56
N GLN A 121 44.81 -21.67 32.45
CA GLN A 121 44.58 -20.61 31.47
C GLN A 121 43.23 -20.80 30.75
N GLU A 122 42.91 -22.04 30.34
CA GLU A 122 41.64 -22.38 29.71
C GLU A 122 40.44 -22.09 30.64
N ASN A 123 40.52 -22.44 31.93
CA ASN A 123 39.49 -22.09 32.91
C ASN A 123 39.30 -20.57 33.03
N GLN A 124 40.37 -19.78 33.00
CA GLN A 124 40.25 -18.33 33.07
C GLN A 124 39.64 -17.73 31.79
N ILE A 125 39.93 -18.30 30.62
CA ILE A 125 39.29 -17.92 29.35
C ILE A 125 37.79 -18.27 29.38
N LEU A 126 37.44 -19.49 29.76
CA LEU A 126 36.05 -19.94 29.89
C LEU A 126 35.26 -19.11 30.92
N LYS A 127 35.90 -18.73 32.03
CA LYS A 127 35.31 -17.83 33.03
C LYS A 127 35.01 -16.45 32.42
N ASN A 128 35.99 -15.82 31.76
CA ASN A 128 35.80 -14.53 31.10
C ASN A 128 34.69 -14.59 30.03
N GLN A 129 34.61 -15.69 29.27
CA GLN A 129 33.55 -15.91 28.28
C GLN A 129 32.17 -16.06 28.95
N ASN A 130 32.07 -16.76 30.08
CA ASN A 130 30.81 -16.92 30.81
C ASN A 130 30.35 -15.60 31.48
N GLU A 131 31.28 -14.79 31.97
CA GLU A 131 31.00 -13.43 32.47
C GLU A 131 30.46 -12.54 31.34
N ASN A 132 31.11 -12.52 30.17
CA ASN A 132 30.61 -11.82 28.98
C ASN A 132 29.22 -12.31 28.54
N LEU A 133 29.01 -13.63 28.48
CA LEU A 133 27.71 -14.24 28.14
C LEU A 133 26.63 -13.92 29.17
N SER A 134 26.97 -13.68 30.43
CA SER A 134 26.02 -13.15 31.41
C SER A 134 25.66 -11.70 31.10
N THR A 135 26.63 -10.83 30.83
CA THR A 135 26.34 -9.41 30.51
C THR A 135 25.48 -9.25 29.26
N GLU A 136 25.70 -10.07 28.22
CA GLU A 136 24.85 -10.05 27.02
C GLU A 136 23.48 -10.71 27.25
N ARG A 137 23.37 -11.71 28.14
CA ARG A 137 22.06 -12.22 28.61
C ARG A 137 21.26 -11.14 29.33
N ASP A 138 21.90 -10.41 30.25
CA ASP A 138 21.25 -9.38 31.05
C ASP A 138 20.85 -8.17 30.18
N ARG A 139 21.66 -7.85 29.16
CA ARG A 139 21.33 -6.88 28.11
C ARG A 139 20.18 -7.32 27.21
N ALA A 140 20.14 -8.59 26.80
CA ALA A 140 19.03 -9.16 26.03
C ALA A 140 17.72 -9.17 26.85
N ASN A 141 17.80 -9.50 28.14
CA ASN A 141 16.68 -9.42 29.07
C ASN A 141 16.16 -7.98 29.20
N PHE A 142 17.04 -6.99 29.34
CA PHE A 142 16.66 -5.57 29.37
C PHE A 142 15.89 -5.15 28.10
N PHE A 143 16.38 -5.50 26.91
CA PHE A 143 15.67 -5.20 25.66
C PHE A 143 14.34 -5.97 25.54
N ALA A 144 14.25 -7.21 26.03
CA ALA A 144 13.02 -7.98 26.05
C ALA A 144 11.97 -7.45 27.05
N GLU A 145 12.40 -6.81 28.13
CA GLU A 145 11.53 -6.09 29.07
C GLU A 145 11.05 -4.76 28.46
N GLN A 146 11.95 -4.00 27.85
CA GLN A 146 11.63 -2.76 27.13
C GLN A 146 10.62 -3.01 25.99
N ALA A 147 10.81 -4.08 25.21
CA ALA A 147 9.89 -4.47 24.15
C ALA A 147 8.51 -4.89 24.69
N ARG A 148 8.44 -5.58 25.84
CA ARG A 148 7.15 -5.91 26.47
C ARG A 148 6.42 -4.67 27.00
N SER A 149 7.12 -3.78 27.69
CA SER A 149 6.55 -2.51 28.14
C SER A 149 6.03 -1.65 26.97
N GLN A 150 6.74 -1.64 25.83
CA GLN A 150 6.26 -0.97 24.62
C GLN A 150 5.05 -1.68 23.97
N LEU A 151 4.95 -3.01 24.04
CA LEU A 151 3.76 -3.73 23.58
C LEU A 151 2.55 -3.42 24.46
N GLU A 152 2.71 -3.43 25.78
CA GLU A 152 1.67 -3.06 26.76
C GLU A 152 1.16 -1.62 26.53
N GLU A 153 2.06 -0.65 26.32
CA GLU A 153 1.69 0.73 25.98
C GLU A 153 0.93 0.82 24.64
N ASN A 154 1.35 0.06 23.62
CA ASN A 154 0.66 0.02 22.33
C ASN A 154 -0.71 -0.67 22.41
N GLU A 155 -0.87 -1.71 23.23
CA GLU A 155 -2.15 -2.38 23.47
C GLU A 155 -3.13 -1.46 24.20
N GLU A 156 -2.69 -0.66 25.18
CA GLU A 156 -3.53 0.37 25.81
C GLU A 156 -3.96 1.44 24.79
N ILE A 157 -3.01 1.95 24.00
CA ILE A 157 -3.28 2.94 22.95
C ILE A 157 -4.24 2.40 21.87
N LEU A 158 -4.19 1.10 21.56
CA LEU A 158 -5.16 0.45 20.67
C LEU A 158 -6.54 0.36 21.32
N GLY A 159 -6.65 -0.09 22.57
CA GLY A 159 -7.93 -0.12 23.30
C GLY A 159 -8.59 1.27 23.42
N GLN A 160 -7.79 2.32 23.64
CA GLN A 160 -8.28 3.70 23.61
C GLN A 160 -8.78 4.14 22.21
N LYS A 161 -8.11 3.71 21.13
CA LYS A 161 -8.54 3.99 19.75
C LYS A 161 -9.82 3.23 19.38
N ASP A 162 -9.93 1.96 19.74
CA ASP A 162 -11.10 1.13 19.45
C ASP A 162 -12.33 1.65 20.20
N SER A 163 -12.19 2.03 21.47
CA SER A 163 -13.23 2.71 22.24
C SER A 163 -13.72 3.99 21.55
N LYS A 164 -12.79 4.79 21.01
CA LYS A 164 -13.10 6.02 20.27
C LYS A 164 -13.72 5.75 18.89
N ILE A 165 -13.39 4.63 18.25
CA ILE A 165 -14.04 4.17 17.01
C ILE A 165 -15.49 3.77 17.32
N GLU A 166 -15.76 3.11 18.45
CA GLU A 166 -17.12 2.78 18.89
C GLU A 166 -17.95 4.05 19.19
N GLU A 167 -17.39 5.04 19.91
CA GLU A 167 -18.00 6.36 20.11
C GLU A 167 -18.37 7.03 18.77
N ILE A 168 -17.47 7.01 17.78
CA ILE A 168 -17.68 7.60 16.46
C ILE A 168 -18.75 6.83 15.67
N GLN A 169 -18.84 5.50 15.80
CA GLN A 169 -19.89 4.70 15.17
C GLN A 169 -21.27 5.00 15.78
N ILE A 170 -21.37 5.10 17.10
CA ILE A 170 -22.61 5.49 17.80
C ILE A 170 -23.05 6.91 17.36
N ALA A 171 -22.11 7.86 17.28
CA ALA A 171 -22.40 9.21 16.82
C ALA A 171 -22.82 9.27 15.33
N ARG A 172 -22.19 8.47 14.46
CA ARG A 172 -22.58 8.30 13.05
C ARG A 172 -24.01 7.77 12.94
N ASP A 173 -24.37 6.77 13.74
CA ASP A 173 -25.67 6.11 13.62
C ASP A 173 -26.83 6.95 14.19
N ASP A 174 -26.58 7.75 15.24
CA ASP A 174 -27.51 8.79 15.67
C ASP A 174 -27.66 9.91 14.62
N LEU A 175 -26.57 10.33 13.95
CA LEU A 175 -26.65 11.30 12.85
C LEU A 175 -27.41 10.74 11.63
N LEU A 176 -27.20 9.47 11.27
CA LEU A 176 -27.98 8.80 10.22
C LEU A 176 -29.47 8.72 10.59
N LYS A 177 -29.79 8.39 11.85
CA LYS A 177 -31.17 8.39 12.35
C LYS A 177 -31.81 9.78 12.25
N ARG A 178 -31.13 10.83 12.73
CA ARG A 178 -31.60 12.23 12.61
C ARG A 178 -31.76 12.67 11.16
N LEU A 179 -30.85 12.28 10.27
CA LEU A 179 -30.96 12.56 8.83
C LEU A 179 -32.20 11.88 8.23
N THR A 180 -32.46 10.62 8.59
CA THR A 180 -33.65 9.88 8.16
C THR A 180 -34.95 10.53 8.67
N GLU A 181 -34.98 10.94 9.94
CA GLU A 181 -36.09 11.68 10.55
C GLU A 181 -36.32 13.05 9.88
N ALA A 182 -35.25 13.78 9.55
CA ALA A 182 -35.32 15.05 8.82
C ALA A 182 -35.82 14.87 7.38
N SER A 183 -35.36 13.83 6.67
CA SER A 183 -35.87 13.49 5.34
C SER A 183 -37.36 13.15 5.35
N LEU A 184 -37.85 12.46 6.40
CA LEU A 184 -39.27 12.20 6.59
C LEU A 184 -40.06 13.49 6.88
N GLN A 185 -39.52 14.42 7.68
CA GLN A 185 -40.15 15.72 7.91
C GLN A 185 -40.19 16.58 6.63
N ILE A 186 -39.17 16.52 5.78
CA ILE A 186 -39.16 17.22 4.48
C ILE A 186 -40.26 16.68 3.58
N SER A 187 -40.40 15.36 3.42
CA SER A 187 -41.46 14.79 2.58
C SER A 187 -42.88 15.07 3.11
N GLN A 188 -43.05 15.15 4.44
CA GLN A 188 -44.30 15.62 5.06
C GLN A 188 -44.56 17.11 4.82
N GLY A 189 -43.52 17.95 4.77
CA GLY A 189 -43.61 19.36 4.41
C GLY A 189 -43.93 19.58 2.92
N GLU A 190 -43.37 18.77 2.03
CA GLU A 190 -43.67 18.78 0.58
C GLU A 190 -45.11 18.31 0.31
N GLU A 191 -45.56 17.24 0.97
CA GLU A 191 -46.96 16.80 0.98
C GLU A 191 -47.91 17.88 1.50
N ALA A 192 -47.58 18.54 2.61
CA ALA A 192 -48.37 19.65 3.14
C ALA A 192 -48.39 20.87 2.20
N ARG A 193 -47.30 21.10 1.45
CA ARG A 193 -47.22 22.16 0.44
C ARG A 193 -48.07 21.87 -0.79
N ARG A 194 -48.03 20.64 -1.34
CA ARG A 194 -48.93 20.24 -2.43
C ARG A 194 -50.39 20.45 -2.07
N ARG A 195 -50.80 20.07 -0.85
CA ARG A 195 -52.16 20.33 -0.35
C ARG A 195 -52.48 21.82 -0.19
N LEU A 196 -51.50 22.65 0.15
CA LEU A 196 -51.67 24.11 0.18
C LEU A 196 -51.89 24.68 -1.22
N ASP A 197 -51.11 24.23 -2.21
CA ASP A 197 -51.21 24.66 -3.61
C ASP A 197 -52.54 24.18 -4.24
N GLU A 198 -53.00 22.96 -3.94
CA GLU A 198 -54.35 22.45 -4.26
C GLU A 198 -55.46 23.34 -3.67
N VAL A 199 -55.39 23.63 -2.37
CA VAL A 199 -56.36 24.51 -1.69
C VAL A 199 -56.32 25.93 -2.28
N GLN A 200 -55.14 26.43 -2.64
CA GLN A 200 -55.00 27.75 -3.26
C GLN A 200 -55.59 27.78 -4.67
N HIS A 201 -55.44 26.72 -5.48
CA HIS A 201 -56.10 26.57 -6.77
C HIS A 201 -57.63 26.50 -6.64
N VAL A 202 -58.14 25.71 -5.69
CA VAL A 202 -59.58 25.63 -5.39
C VAL A 202 -60.12 26.99 -4.93
N LEU A 203 -59.37 27.74 -4.11
CA LEU A 203 -59.77 29.05 -3.63
C LEU A 203 -59.74 30.11 -4.75
N GLN A 204 -58.76 30.05 -5.67
CA GLN A 204 -58.76 30.88 -6.88
C GLN A 204 -59.95 30.55 -7.80
N THR A 205 -60.30 29.26 -7.94
CA THR A 205 -61.47 28.83 -8.72
C THR A 205 -62.76 29.35 -8.10
N ALA A 206 -62.95 29.19 -6.79
CA ALA A 206 -64.10 29.73 -6.07
C ALA A 206 -64.19 31.27 -6.14
N GLU A 207 -63.06 31.97 -6.18
CA GLU A 207 -63.01 33.43 -6.32
C GLU A 207 -63.37 33.89 -7.74
N THR A 208 -62.99 33.15 -8.80
CA THR A 208 -63.45 33.46 -10.18
C THR A 208 -64.93 33.12 -10.37
N GLU A 209 -65.42 32.00 -9.84
CA GLU A 209 -66.85 31.67 -9.78
C GLU A 209 -67.66 32.74 -9.04
N ARG A 210 -67.15 33.23 -7.89
CA ARG A 210 -67.76 34.34 -7.15
C ARG A 210 -67.83 35.63 -7.98
N GLN A 211 -66.81 35.92 -8.79
CA GLN A 211 -66.80 37.07 -9.70
C GLN A 211 -67.81 36.91 -10.85
N GLU A 212 -67.95 35.71 -11.43
CA GLU A 212 -68.99 35.42 -12.41
C GLU A 212 -70.40 35.49 -11.79
N LEU A 213 -70.61 34.98 -10.58
CA LEU A 213 -71.88 35.15 -9.85
C LEU A 213 -72.22 36.62 -9.59
N VAL A 214 -71.23 37.48 -9.30
CA VAL A 214 -71.43 38.94 -9.22
C VAL A 214 -71.79 39.55 -10.58
N LYS A 215 -71.15 39.12 -11.68
CA LYS A 215 -71.52 39.55 -13.05
C LYS A 215 -72.96 39.12 -13.39
N VAL A 216 -73.33 37.87 -13.11
CA VAL A 216 -74.68 37.31 -13.29
C VAL A 216 -75.70 38.08 -12.44
N LYS A 217 -75.43 38.34 -11.16
CA LYS A 217 -76.30 39.17 -10.30
C LYS A 217 -76.49 40.58 -10.88
N SER A 218 -75.44 41.19 -11.42
CA SER A 218 -75.53 42.51 -12.08
C SER A 218 -76.32 42.49 -13.40
N LYS A 219 -76.39 41.33 -14.08
CA LYS A 219 -77.25 41.14 -15.27
C LYS A 219 -78.70 40.94 -14.82
N LEU A 220 -78.92 40.08 -13.82
CA LEU A 220 -80.24 39.78 -13.25
C LEU A 220 -80.94 41.06 -12.76
N GLN A 221 -80.25 41.89 -11.97
CA GLN A 221 -80.79 43.17 -11.49
C GLN A 221 -81.16 44.14 -12.63
N ARG A 222 -80.43 44.11 -13.76
CA ARG A 222 -80.77 44.88 -14.96
C ARG A 222 -81.98 44.31 -15.70
N THR A 223 -82.13 42.98 -15.76
CA THR A 223 -83.33 42.36 -16.34
C THR A 223 -84.57 42.54 -15.46
N GLU A 224 -84.45 42.48 -14.13
CA GLU A 224 -85.53 42.78 -13.18
C GLU A 224 -86.01 44.23 -13.32
N GLN A 225 -85.07 45.20 -13.46
CA GLN A 225 -85.42 46.60 -13.70
C GLN A 225 -86.09 46.80 -15.07
N ALA A 226 -85.59 46.14 -16.13
CA ALA A 226 -86.22 46.17 -17.45
C ALA A 226 -87.60 45.48 -17.46
N GLU A 227 -87.80 44.46 -16.63
CA GLU A 227 -89.11 43.84 -16.42
C GLU A 227 -90.07 44.82 -15.75
N MET A 228 -89.68 45.48 -14.65
CA MET A 228 -90.51 46.52 -14.04
C MET A 228 -90.85 47.66 -15.00
N GLU A 229 -89.90 48.11 -15.83
CA GLU A 229 -90.17 49.10 -16.88
C GLU A 229 -91.16 48.60 -17.93
N THR A 230 -91.08 47.33 -18.35
CA THR A 230 -92.00 46.78 -19.35
C THR A 230 -93.38 46.46 -18.76
N GLN A 231 -93.47 45.98 -17.51
CA GLN A 231 -94.72 45.87 -16.77
C GLN A 231 -95.40 47.24 -16.60
N GLN A 232 -94.64 48.29 -16.23
CA GLN A 232 -95.15 49.66 -16.14
C GLN A 232 -95.66 50.17 -17.49
N ARG A 233 -94.90 49.98 -18.58
CA ARG A 233 -95.34 50.32 -19.95
C ARG A 233 -96.59 49.54 -20.37
N MET A 234 -96.72 48.26 -20.01
CA MET A 234 -97.95 47.49 -20.23
C MET A 234 -99.13 48.09 -19.46
N ALA A 235 -98.95 48.49 -18.20
CA ALA A 235 -100.00 49.14 -17.42
C ALA A 235 -100.41 50.52 -17.97
N ASP A 236 -99.46 51.29 -18.52
CA ASP A 236 -99.73 52.57 -19.22
C ASP A 236 -100.45 52.37 -20.57
N LEU A 237 -100.05 51.35 -21.35
CA LEU A 237 -100.73 50.94 -22.58
C LEU A 237 -102.15 50.42 -22.30
N GLN A 238 -102.34 49.60 -21.27
CA GLN A 238 -103.64 49.07 -20.88
C GLN A 238 -104.59 50.18 -20.38
N ARG A 239 -104.08 51.14 -19.58
CA ARG A 239 -104.81 52.37 -19.22
C ARG A 239 -105.12 53.27 -20.41
N THR A 240 -104.36 53.18 -21.50
CA THR A 240 -104.60 53.93 -22.75
C THR A 240 -105.62 53.22 -23.64
N LEU A 241 -105.53 51.89 -23.78
CA LEU A 241 -106.52 51.07 -24.45
C LEU A 241 -107.92 51.22 -23.82
N GLU A 242 -108.02 51.28 -22.50
CA GLU A 242 -109.32 51.50 -21.82
C GLU A 242 -109.84 52.95 -21.98
N ARG A 243 -108.99 53.93 -22.32
CA ARG A 243 -109.41 55.28 -22.73
C ARG A 243 -109.92 55.28 -24.18
N GLU A 244 -109.15 54.70 -25.11
CA GLU A 244 -109.53 54.57 -26.51
C GLU A 244 -110.82 53.78 -26.69
N LYS A 245 -111.01 52.69 -25.94
CA LYS A 245 -112.25 51.91 -25.91
C LYS A 245 -113.45 52.76 -25.49
N LYS A 246 -113.33 53.56 -24.42
CA LYS A 246 -114.37 54.52 -24.01
C LYS A 246 -114.63 55.61 -25.06
N HIS A 247 -113.59 56.05 -25.78
CA HIS A 247 -113.76 56.99 -26.90
C HIS A 247 -114.45 56.34 -28.09
N HIS A 248 -114.16 55.07 -28.40
CA HIS A 248 -114.85 54.29 -29.42
C HIS A 248 -116.32 54.06 -29.06
N ASP A 249 -116.62 53.68 -27.82
CA ASP A 249 -117.99 53.48 -27.32
C ASP A 249 -118.80 54.80 -27.43
N ALA A 250 -118.20 55.93 -27.04
CA ALA A 250 -118.81 57.25 -27.17
C ALA A 250 -119.04 57.66 -28.65
N CYS A 251 -118.06 57.45 -29.53
CA CYS A 251 -118.22 57.67 -30.97
C CYS A 251 -119.28 56.75 -31.59
N SER A 252 -119.42 55.51 -31.11
CA SER A 252 -120.45 54.56 -31.56
C SER A 252 -121.85 55.01 -31.14
N ALA A 253 -121.99 55.55 -29.92
CA ALA A 253 -123.23 56.15 -29.42
C ALA A 253 -123.62 57.43 -30.20
N GLU A 254 -122.67 58.34 -30.47
CA GLU A 254 -122.96 59.50 -31.33
C GLU A 254 -123.30 59.07 -32.77
N LEU A 255 -122.57 58.12 -33.38
CA LEU A 255 -122.81 57.69 -34.77
C LEU A 255 -124.14 56.93 -34.94
N THR A 256 -124.62 56.24 -33.91
CA THR A 256 -125.97 55.65 -33.90
C THR A 256 -127.06 56.72 -33.74
N LYS A 257 -126.83 57.74 -32.91
CA LYS A 257 -127.70 58.93 -32.79
C LYS A 257 -127.78 59.73 -34.10
N THR A 258 -126.65 60.04 -34.75
CA THR A 258 -126.67 60.73 -36.06
C THR A 258 -127.39 59.92 -37.14
N ARG A 259 -127.41 58.58 -37.03
CA ARG A 259 -128.20 57.67 -37.88
C ARG A 259 -129.70 57.68 -37.61
N SER A 260 -130.14 58.21 -36.46
CA SER A 260 -131.53 58.56 -36.19
C SER A 260 -131.85 59.91 -36.83
N ASP A 261 -131.12 60.96 -36.46
CA ASP A 261 -131.34 62.35 -36.89
C ASP A 261 -131.32 62.50 -38.43
N LYS A 262 -130.44 61.74 -39.11
CA LYS A 262 -130.35 61.67 -40.57
C LYS A 262 -131.60 61.06 -41.24
N ARG A 263 -132.38 60.24 -40.53
CA ARG A 263 -133.60 59.60 -41.04
C ARG A 263 -134.76 60.61 -41.06
N ASP A 264 -134.88 61.39 -39.99
CA ASP A 264 -135.92 62.40 -39.85
C ASP A 264 -135.68 63.61 -40.76
N THR A 265 -134.42 64.02 -40.93
CA THR A 265 -134.05 65.04 -41.93
C THR A 265 -134.27 64.59 -43.38
N ILE A 266 -134.26 63.29 -43.70
CA ILE A 266 -134.65 62.80 -45.04
C ILE A 266 -136.16 62.99 -45.27
N HIS A 267 -137.01 62.77 -44.27
CA HIS A 267 -138.45 63.07 -44.37
C HIS A 267 -138.71 64.58 -44.55
N GLN A 268 -137.99 65.45 -43.83
CA GLN A 268 -138.10 66.90 -44.03
C GLN A 268 -137.55 67.35 -45.40
N LYS A 269 -136.44 66.76 -45.87
CA LYS A 269 -135.84 67.08 -47.17
C LYS A 269 -136.78 66.80 -48.33
N SER A 270 -137.53 65.69 -48.30
CA SER A 270 -138.51 65.37 -49.35
C SER A 270 -139.60 66.45 -49.50
N LYS A 271 -139.99 67.11 -48.39
CA LYS A 271 -140.94 68.22 -48.42
C LYS A 271 -140.31 69.52 -48.94
N LEU A 272 -139.05 69.77 -48.60
CA LEU A 272 -138.32 70.96 -49.02
C LEU A 272 -137.85 70.91 -50.48
N GLU A 273 -137.74 69.74 -51.12
CA GLU A 273 -137.34 69.66 -52.54
C GLU A 273 -138.47 70.02 -53.52
N ASP A 274 -139.73 69.82 -53.12
CA ASP A 274 -140.90 70.40 -53.81
C ASP A 274 -140.86 71.94 -53.75
N GLU A 275 -140.55 72.51 -52.57
CA GLU A 275 -140.49 73.96 -52.34
C GLU A 275 -139.24 74.61 -52.99
N CYS A 276 -138.06 73.99 -52.88
CA CYS A 276 -136.80 74.52 -53.45
C CYS A 276 -136.76 74.52 -54.99
N SER A 277 -137.59 73.73 -55.65
CA SER A 277 -137.78 73.78 -57.10
C SER A 277 -138.33 75.14 -57.56
N SER A 278 -138.98 75.91 -56.66
CA SER A 278 -139.44 77.28 -56.93
C SER A 278 -138.34 78.35 -56.78
N VAL A 279 -137.26 78.07 -56.04
CA VAL A 279 -136.29 79.11 -55.58
C VAL A 279 -134.95 79.06 -56.33
N ARG A 280 -134.56 77.91 -56.89
CA ARG A 280 -133.25 77.76 -57.56
C ARG A 280 -133.06 78.61 -58.83
N ASN A 281 -134.10 79.31 -59.29
CA ASN A 281 -134.02 80.27 -60.39
C ASN A 281 -133.30 81.60 -60.05
N GLU A 282 -132.88 81.84 -58.79
CA GLU A 282 -132.50 83.19 -58.31
C GLU A 282 -130.99 83.47 -57.94
N LEU A 283 -130.02 82.52 -57.96
CA LEU A 283 -128.74 82.68 -57.18
C LEU A 283 -127.40 82.03 -57.73
N TYR A 284 -126.24 82.75 -57.91
CA TYR A 284 -124.96 82.24 -58.58
C TYR A 284 -123.55 83.03 -58.30
N GLN A 285 -122.40 82.52 -57.64
CA GLN A 285 -121.08 83.25 -57.17
C GLN A 285 -119.57 82.57 -57.06
N LEU A 286 -118.48 83.05 -56.27
CA LEU A 286 -116.92 83.00 -56.52
C LEU A 286 -115.74 82.99 -55.36
N ARG A 287 -114.39 82.64 -55.61
CA ARG A 287 -112.94 83.02 -55.00
C ARG A 287 -112.14 82.21 -53.83
N SER A 288 -110.80 82.28 -53.37
CA SER A 288 -109.30 82.50 -53.79
C SER A 288 -108.07 82.41 -52.69
N GLN A 289 -106.69 82.29 -52.99
CA GLN A 289 -105.31 82.66 -52.29
C GLN A 289 -104.17 81.71 -51.55
N GLY A 290 -102.82 82.10 -51.31
CA GLY A 290 -101.63 81.37 -50.55
C GLY A 290 -100.07 81.91 -50.47
N ALA A 291 -99.03 81.38 -49.68
CA ALA A 291 -97.51 81.81 -49.51
C ALA A 291 -96.35 80.91 -48.72
N MET A 292 -94.96 81.17 -48.66
CA MET A 292 -93.74 80.36 -48.03
C MET A 292 -92.25 81.03 -47.69
N ASP A 293 -91.15 80.37 -47.07
CA ASP A 293 -89.72 80.90 -46.60
C ASP A 293 -88.39 79.91 -46.34
N LEU A 294 -87.12 80.30 -45.83
CA LEU A 294 -85.73 79.54 -45.77
C LEU A 294 -84.47 79.77 -44.68
N GLU A 295 -83.17 79.20 -44.77
CA GLU A 295 -81.99 79.09 -43.70
C GLU A 295 -80.37 79.18 -44.05
N ARG A 296 -79.28 78.90 -43.17
CA ARG A 296 -77.74 78.55 -43.46
C ARG A 296 -76.51 78.35 -42.35
N GLN A 297 -75.31 77.66 -42.65
CA GLN A 297 -73.75 77.82 -42.33
C GLN A 297 -72.77 77.23 -41.12
N MET A 298 -71.41 76.83 -41.28
CA MET A 298 -70.29 76.38 -40.23
C MET A 298 -68.71 76.01 -40.66
N LYS A 299 -67.57 75.93 -39.80
CA LYS A 299 -66.20 75.07 -39.82
C LYS A 299 -64.69 75.58 -39.34
N ASP A 300 -63.65 74.75 -38.82
CA ASP A 300 -62.05 74.66 -39.01
C ASP A 300 -60.83 74.40 -37.89
N GLN A 301 -59.55 73.93 -38.25
CA GLN A 301 -58.02 74.01 -37.76
C GLN A 301 -57.08 73.06 -36.78
N TRP A 302 -55.65 72.96 -36.89
CA TRP A 302 -54.54 72.19 -36.05
C TRP A 302 -52.94 72.31 -36.42
N ALA A 303 -51.87 71.91 -35.58
CA ALA A 303 -50.50 71.23 -35.87
C ALA A 303 -49.02 71.68 -35.37
N THR A 304 -48.12 70.79 -34.78
CA THR A 304 -46.59 70.68 -34.97
C THR A 304 -45.78 69.55 -34.20
N VAL A 305 -44.67 69.02 -34.78
CA VAL A 305 -43.33 68.49 -34.24
C VAL A 305 -43.23 67.64 -32.93
N LYS A 306 -42.45 66.54 -32.71
CA LYS A 306 -41.48 65.61 -33.42
C LYS A 306 -39.96 65.94 -33.58
N GLU A 307 -39.05 65.16 -32.93
CA GLU A 307 -37.74 64.52 -33.38
C GLU A 307 -36.65 64.31 -32.26
N VAL A 308 -35.56 63.55 -32.54
CA VAL A 308 -34.21 63.44 -31.88
C VAL A 308 -33.91 62.33 -30.82
N LEU A 309 -33.17 61.29 -31.25
CA LEU A 309 -32.21 60.36 -30.54
C LEU A 309 -32.70 59.53 -29.32
N GLU A 310 -32.46 58.22 -29.15
CA GLU A 310 -31.76 57.13 -29.90
C GLU A 310 -30.22 57.19 -30.09
N LYS A 311 -29.45 56.49 -29.22
CA LYS A 311 -28.28 55.63 -29.62
C LYS A 311 -27.62 54.79 -28.49
N GLN A 312 -27.24 53.55 -28.83
CA GLN A 312 -26.16 52.66 -28.29
C GLN A 312 -26.37 51.82 -27.01
N LEU A 313 -25.75 50.60 -27.00
CA LEU A 313 -25.92 49.43 -26.11
C LEU A 313 -24.67 48.48 -26.17
N SER A 314 -24.62 47.41 -25.33
CA SER A 314 -23.81 46.15 -25.43
C SER A 314 -22.43 46.06 -24.69
N ASP A 315 -21.88 44.94 -24.15
CA ASP A 315 -22.39 43.66 -23.55
C ASP A 315 -21.23 42.77 -22.94
N LYS A 316 -21.57 41.76 -22.10
CA LYS A 316 -20.92 40.43 -21.76
C LYS A 316 -19.47 40.22 -21.19
N ARG A 317 -19.43 39.63 -19.98
CA ARG A 317 -18.86 38.30 -19.52
C ARG A 317 -17.34 37.99 -19.25
N SER A 318 -17.06 37.59 -17.99
CA SER A 318 -16.33 36.39 -17.44
C SER A 318 -14.81 36.08 -17.54
N HIS A 319 -14.30 35.55 -16.40
CA HIS A 319 -13.29 34.49 -16.13
C HIS A 319 -11.87 34.87 -15.66
N GLU A 320 -11.07 33.85 -15.26
CA GLU A 320 -10.00 33.88 -14.25
C GLU A 320 -8.54 33.76 -14.80
N GLU A 321 -7.58 33.54 -13.88
CA GLU A 321 -6.21 33.02 -14.05
C GLU A 321 -5.03 34.03 -14.01
N THR A 322 -4.35 34.14 -12.85
CA THR A 322 -2.88 33.87 -12.70
C THR A 322 -2.32 34.29 -11.33
N VAL A 323 -1.74 33.32 -10.59
CA VAL A 323 -0.87 33.60 -9.43
C VAL A 323 0.60 33.61 -9.89
N ARG A 324 1.29 34.77 -9.86
CA ARG A 324 2.74 34.79 -10.19
C ARG A 324 3.62 35.93 -9.63
N GLN A 325 3.11 36.89 -8.85
CA GLN A 325 3.94 38.02 -8.36
C GLN A 325 3.73 38.33 -6.87
N LEU A 326 4.36 37.53 -6.00
CA LEU A 326 4.83 37.91 -4.66
C LEU A 326 5.76 36.78 -4.15
N LYS A 327 6.96 36.72 -4.73
CA LYS A 327 7.94 35.63 -4.57
C LYS A 327 9.21 36.07 -3.82
N ASP A 328 9.09 37.14 -3.04
CA ASP A 328 10.19 37.82 -2.33
C ASP A 328 9.70 38.33 -0.97
N SER A 329 10.42 38.00 0.12
CA SER A 329 10.40 38.61 1.49
C SER A 329 10.47 37.64 2.70
N TRP A 330 11.24 36.55 2.66
CA TRP A 330 11.52 35.75 3.88
C TRP A 330 12.98 35.27 3.96
N SER A 331 13.93 36.21 4.00
CA SER A 331 15.37 35.89 3.95
C SER A 331 16.28 36.90 4.67
N SER A 332 15.86 37.40 5.84
CA SER A 332 16.57 38.49 6.55
C SER A 332 16.73 38.36 8.07
N GLU A 333 16.31 37.26 8.72
CA GLU A 333 16.30 37.20 10.21
C GLU A 333 16.61 35.82 10.82
N LYS A 334 17.79 35.25 10.48
CA LYS A 334 18.39 34.17 11.29
C LYS A 334 19.92 34.05 11.22
N GLN A 335 20.61 35.20 11.12
CA GLN A 335 22.08 35.29 11.10
C GLN A 335 22.60 36.14 12.27
N ALA A 336 22.16 35.82 13.49
CA ALA A 336 22.65 36.39 14.75
C ALA A 336 22.52 35.33 15.85
N LEU A 337 23.53 35.25 16.73
CA LEU A 337 23.84 34.11 17.62
C LEU A 337 24.33 32.88 16.82
N GLU A 338 25.46 32.23 17.13
CA GLU A 338 26.38 32.40 18.26
C GLU A 338 27.81 32.00 17.87
N ASP A 339 28.83 32.65 18.44
CA ASP A 339 30.24 32.46 18.07
C ASP A 339 31.18 32.76 19.28
N ARG A 340 31.91 31.73 19.79
CA ARG A 340 33.28 31.74 20.40
C ARG A 340 33.56 30.79 21.59
N ILE A 341 34.67 30.02 21.49
CA ILE A 341 35.51 29.40 22.56
C ILE A 341 36.74 28.70 21.90
N SER A 342 37.97 28.52 22.42
CA SER A 342 38.70 29.10 23.58
C SER A 342 40.25 29.11 23.40
N ALA A 343 40.86 28.04 22.85
CA ALA A 343 42.28 27.90 22.39
C ALA A 343 43.44 27.56 23.39
N GLN A 344 44.63 27.23 22.82
CA GLN A 344 45.98 26.90 23.41
C GLN A 344 46.21 25.44 23.91
N SER A 345 47.43 24.88 24.13
CA SER A 345 48.83 25.39 24.23
C SER A 345 49.93 24.46 23.61
N ARG A 346 51.22 24.45 24.06
CA ARG A 346 52.41 23.81 23.38
C ARG A 346 53.69 23.69 24.28
N VAL A 347 54.78 23.03 23.77
CA VAL A 347 56.22 22.96 24.25
C VAL A 347 56.55 21.81 25.24
N SER A 348 57.64 20.98 25.25
CA SER A 348 59.02 20.87 24.64
C SER A 348 60.21 21.35 25.56
N THR A 349 61.53 21.06 25.43
CA THR A 349 62.42 20.50 24.35
C THR A 349 63.83 20.03 24.87
N PHE A 350 64.34 18.83 24.49
CA PHE A 350 65.78 18.37 24.37
C PHE A 350 66.83 18.40 25.53
N GLU A 351 68.05 17.86 25.25
CA GLU A 351 69.39 18.05 25.90
C GLU A 351 70.08 16.98 26.83
N PRO A 352 70.11 15.65 26.55
CA PRO A 352 71.02 14.70 27.23
C PRO A 352 72.36 14.44 26.48
N LEU A 353 72.37 14.49 25.15
CA LEU A 353 73.48 15.01 24.34
C LEU A 353 74.66 14.04 24.05
N GLN A 354 75.37 13.68 25.12
CA GLN A 354 76.82 13.43 25.04
C GLN A 354 77.33 12.33 25.99
N ASN A 355 76.74 12.20 27.20
CA ASN A 355 76.78 10.93 27.94
C ASN A 355 76.20 9.78 27.09
N GLU A 356 75.34 10.15 26.14
CA GLU A 356 74.76 9.29 25.12
C GLU A 356 75.79 8.56 24.27
N LEU A 357 77.02 9.07 24.07
CA LEU A 357 77.97 8.50 23.09
C LEU A 357 78.83 7.34 23.63
N ASP A 358 79.28 7.39 24.88
CA ASP A 358 79.93 6.24 25.51
C ASP A 358 78.89 5.20 25.95
N MET A 359 77.72 5.65 26.42
CA MET A 359 76.54 4.79 26.46
C MET A 359 76.20 4.23 25.07
N ALA A 360 76.43 4.95 23.96
CA ALA A 360 76.14 4.45 22.62
C ALA A 360 76.97 3.21 22.27
N ASN A 361 78.14 2.99 22.90
CA ASN A 361 79.00 1.85 22.58
C ASN A 361 78.71 0.58 23.41
N GLU A 362 78.38 0.72 24.70
CA GLU A 362 77.72 -0.37 25.43
C GLU A 362 76.34 -0.65 24.84
N ASN A 363 75.62 0.41 24.43
CA ASN A 363 74.43 0.28 23.61
C ASN A 363 74.75 -0.33 22.25
N THR A 364 75.91 -0.19 21.59
CA THR A 364 76.17 -0.88 20.31
C THR A 364 76.11 -2.40 20.51
N ASN A 365 76.76 -2.92 21.55
CA ASN A 365 76.74 -4.35 21.86
C ASN A 365 75.35 -4.81 22.37
N ARG A 366 74.71 -4.01 23.22
CA ARG A 366 73.35 -4.27 23.71
C ARG A 366 72.30 -4.15 22.59
N VAL A 367 72.50 -3.23 21.65
CA VAL A 367 71.72 -3.05 20.41
C VAL A 367 72.00 -4.22 19.48
N GLN A 368 73.22 -4.76 19.39
CA GLN A 368 73.46 -5.94 18.57
C GLN A 368 72.73 -7.17 19.13
N ALA A 369 72.75 -7.39 20.45
CA ALA A 369 71.92 -8.42 21.10
C ALA A 369 70.42 -8.12 20.97
N LEU A 370 70.00 -6.87 21.17
CA LEU A 370 68.62 -6.41 20.94
C LEU A 370 68.25 -6.39 19.44
N LEU A 371 69.19 -6.49 18.51
CA LEU A 371 68.98 -6.51 17.05
C LEU A 371 68.95 -7.94 16.54
N GLU A 372 69.65 -8.88 17.17
CA GLU A 372 69.38 -10.31 17.01
C GLU A 372 68.02 -10.66 17.62
N GLN A 373 67.72 -10.16 18.83
CA GLN A 373 66.39 -10.27 19.43
C GLN A 373 65.33 -9.52 18.61
N ALA A 374 65.60 -8.30 18.12
CA ALA A 374 64.66 -7.57 17.28
C ALA A 374 64.58 -8.15 15.87
N ARG A 375 65.57 -8.90 15.37
CA ARG A 375 65.49 -9.64 14.11
C ARG A 375 64.69 -10.92 14.27
N SER A 376 64.76 -11.59 15.43
CA SER A 376 63.85 -12.68 15.79
C SER A 376 62.42 -12.16 15.99
N ASN A 377 62.23 -11.06 16.73
CA ASN A 377 60.94 -10.39 16.87
C ASN A 377 60.43 -9.80 15.55
N LEU A 378 61.31 -9.34 14.67
CA LEU A 378 61.00 -8.87 13.33
C LEU A 378 60.53 -10.05 12.49
N GLN A 379 61.26 -11.17 12.45
CA GLN A 379 60.84 -12.39 11.76
C GLN A 379 59.50 -12.94 12.30
N LEU A 380 59.27 -12.90 13.61
CA LEU A 380 57.97 -13.21 14.23
C LEU A 380 56.91 -12.14 13.91
N SER A 381 57.29 -10.88 13.67
CA SER A 381 56.39 -9.82 13.20
C SER A 381 56.12 -9.91 11.70
N GLU A 382 57.06 -10.38 10.88
CA GLU A 382 56.93 -10.64 9.45
C GLU A 382 56.04 -11.87 9.22
N GLN A 383 56.16 -12.90 10.06
CA GLN A 383 55.21 -14.03 10.09
C GLN A 383 53.80 -13.59 10.53
N ARG A 384 53.70 -12.72 11.55
CA ARG A 384 52.40 -12.14 11.94
C ARG A 384 51.85 -11.17 10.89
N VAL A 385 52.69 -10.39 10.22
CA VAL A 385 52.31 -9.48 9.14
C VAL A 385 51.86 -10.29 7.94
N ALA A 386 52.58 -11.33 7.50
CA ALA A 386 52.12 -12.22 6.44
C ALA A 386 50.77 -12.88 6.77
N HIS A 387 50.55 -13.29 8.03
CA HIS A 387 49.26 -13.81 8.48
C HIS A 387 48.17 -12.71 8.54
N PHE A 388 48.51 -11.48 8.94
CA PHE A 388 47.61 -10.34 8.88
C PHE A 388 47.35 -9.84 7.45
N GLU A 389 48.28 -10.03 6.51
CA GLU A 389 48.13 -9.76 5.07
C GLU A 389 47.27 -10.82 4.40
N GLU A 390 47.40 -12.09 4.80
CA GLU A 390 46.48 -13.17 4.43
C GLU A 390 45.06 -12.89 4.94
N MET A 391 44.90 -12.59 6.24
CA MET A 391 43.60 -12.21 6.80
C MET A 391 43.05 -10.90 6.21
N ALA A 392 43.91 -9.92 5.90
CA ALA A 392 43.50 -8.67 5.26
C ALA A 392 43.11 -8.89 3.80
N SER A 393 43.74 -9.82 3.08
CA SER A 393 43.37 -10.22 1.72
C SER A 393 42.03 -10.95 1.69
N VAL A 394 41.79 -11.84 2.66
CA VAL A 394 40.46 -12.45 2.88
C VAL A 394 39.43 -11.38 3.22
N SER A 395 39.72 -10.49 4.17
CA SER A 395 38.82 -9.40 4.58
C SER A 395 38.58 -8.36 3.48
N GLU A 396 39.57 -8.06 2.64
CA GLU A 396 39.43 -7.16 1.49
C GLU A 396 38.56 -7.79 0.40
N LYS A 397 38.70 -9.11 0.17
CA LYS A 397 37.81 -9.86 -0.71
C LYS A 397 36.38 -9.87 -0.16
N GLU A 398 36.18 -10.20 1.11
CA GLU A 398 34.87 -10.14 1.77
C GLU A 398 34.27 -8.73 1.70
N LEU A 399 35.07 -7.69 1.93
CA LEU A 399 34.67 -6.28 1.77
C LEU A 399 34.32 -5.93 0.32
N ALA A 400 35.00 -6.51 -0.68
CA ALA A 400 34.70 -6.32 -2.09
C ALA A 400 33.41 -7.04 -2.51
N ASP A 401 33.21 -8.28 -2.05
CA ASP A 401 31.99 -9.06 -2.26
C ASP A 401 30.78 -8.37 -1.59
N LEU A 402 30.94 -7.87 -0.36
CA LEU A 402 29.93 -7.07 0.36
C LEU A 402 29.68 -5.70 -0.30
N LYS A 403 30.70 -5.01 -0.83
CA LYS A 403 30.51 -3.78 -1.62
C LYS A 403 29.74 -4.05 -2.91
N ALA A 404 30.03 -5.16 -3.59
CA ALA A 404 29.30 -5.57 -4.79
C ALA A 404 27.85 -5.95 -4.46
N GLU A 405 27.60 -6.58 -3.30
CA GLU A 405 26.25 -6.85 -2.80
C GLU A 405 25.48 -5.57 -2.45
N ASN A 406 26.10 -4.66 -1.70
CA ASN A 406 25.48 -3.39 -1.34
C ASN A 406 25.19 -2.52 -2.59
N GLY A 407 26.05 -2.60 -3.61
CA GLY A 407 25.79 -2.02 -4.94
C GLY A 407 24.54 -2.61 -5.61
N ARG A 408 24.42 -3.95 -5.69
CA ARG A 408 23.21 -4.62 -6.22
C ARG A 408 21.95 -4.25 -5.43
N LEU A 409 22.06 -4.12 -4.10
CA LEU A 409 20.95 -3.71 -3.23
C LEU A 409 20.57 -2.23 -3.46
N GLN A 410 21.54 -1.34 -3.67
CA GLN A 410 21.29 0.06 -4.03
C GLN A 410 20.62 0.18 -5.40
N GLU A 411 21.14 -0.51 -6.43
CA GLU A 411 20.52 -0.56 -7.78
C GLU A 411 19.06 -1.09 -7.70
N SER A 412 18.82 -2.10 -6.86
CA SER A 412 17.48 -2.63 -6.59
C SER A 412 16.58 -1.59 -5.90
N ALA A 413 17.08 -0.91 -4.87
CA ALA A 413 16.35 0.14 -4.14
C ALA A 413 16.04 1.37 -5.01
N GLU A 414 16.96 1.77 -5.89
CA GLU A 414 16.75 2.84 -6.88
C GLU A 414 15.71 2.43 -7.93
N SER A 415 15.76 1.18 -8.41
CA SER A 415 14.74 0.61 -9.31
C SER A 415 13.35 0.57 -8.67
N VAL A 416 13.23 0.08 -7.43
CA VAL A 416 11.97 0.11 -6.66
C VAL A 416 11.50 1.55 -6.43
N SER A 417 12.41 2.49 -6.15
CA SER A 417 12.08 3.91 -5.98
C SER A 417 11.65 4.59 -7.29
N GLN A 418 12.10 4.09 -8.45
CA GLN A 418 11.64 4.51 -9.77
C GLN A 418 10.25 3.94 -10.08
N GLN A 419 10.00 2.67 -9.75
CA GLN A 419 8.68 2.04 -9.87
C GLN A 419 7.64 2.72 -8.96
N LEU A 420 7.98 3.00 -7.69
CA LEU A 420 7.09 3.68 -6.76
C LEU A 420 6.70 5.08 -7.23
N ARG A 421 7.66 5.88 -7.72
CA ARG A 421 7.36 7.19 -8.35
C ARG A 421 6.46 7.06 -9.57
N THR A 422 6.63 6.02 -10.38
CA THR A 422 5.78 5.74 -11.55
C THR A 422 4.36 5.33 -11.14
N SER A 423 4.24 4.54 -10.06
CA SER A 423 2.95 4.17 -9.47
C SER A 423 2.22 5.38 -8.88
N ASN A 424 2.90 6.20 -8.08
CA ASN A 424 2.34 7.42 -7.49
C ASN A 424 1.84 8.40 -8.58
N GLY A 425 2.65 8.66 -9.63
CA GLY A 425 2.24 9.49 -10.78
C GLY A 425 1.16 8.86 -11.69
N THR A 426 0.74 7.63 -11.39
CA THR A 426 -0.45 6.98 -11.97
C THR A 426 -1.66 7.13 -11.03
N ILE A 427 -1.45 6.97 -9.71
CA ILE A 427 -2.47 7.20 -8.67
C ILE A 427 -2.93 8.67 -8.68
N GLU A 428 -2.00 9.63 -8.73
CA GLU A 428 -2.31 11.08 -8.83
C GLU A 428 -3.18 11.39 -10.05
N ARG A 429 -2.91 10.76 -11.20
CA ARG A 429 -3.71 10.91 -12.42
C ARG A 429 -5.10 10.31 -12.27
N LEU A 430 -5.22 9.13 -11.69
CA LEU A 430 -6.51 8.48 -11.44
C LEU A 430 -7.37 9.26 -10.45
N LEU A 431 -6.76 9.88 -9.43
CA LEU A 431 -7.46 10.80 -8.52
C LEU A 431 -7.95 12.03 -9.27
N GLN A 432 -7.10 12.65 -10.09
CA GLN A 432 -7.47 13.82 -10.90
C GLN A 432 -8.58 13.50 -11.94
N GLU A 433 -8.56 12.30 -12.52
CA GLU A 433 -9.65 11.78 -13.37
C GLU A 433 -10.95 11.58 -12.57
N CYS A 434 -10.88 11.03 -11.34
CA CYS A 434 -12.05 10.89 -10.46
C CYS A 434 -12.65 12.25 -10.07
N ASP A 435 -11.82 13.24 -9.73
CA ASP A 435 -12.27 14.59 -9.39
C ASP A 435 -12.93 15.27 -10.60
N THR A 436 -12.34 15.14 -11.80
CA THR A 436 -12.92 15.63 -13.06
C THR A 436 -14.28 14.98 -13.35
N VAL A 437 -14.42 13.67 -13.09
CA VAL A 437 -15.70 12.94 -13.24
C VAL A 437 -16.71 13.39 -12.19
N ASN A 438 -16.30 13.66 -10.94
CA ASN A 438 -17.18 14.18 -9.90
C ASN A 438 -17.69 15.60 -10.21
N GLU A 439 -16.85 16.48 -10.75
CA GLU A 439 -17.29 17.79 -11.25
C GLU A 439 -18.25 17.65 -12.44
N ALA A 440 -17.97 16.77 -13.39
CA ALA A 440 -18.85 16.51 -14.53
C ALA A 440 -20.22 15.96 -14.09
N LEU A 441 -20.25 15.01 -13.15
CA LEU A 441 -21.48 14.49 -12.55
C LEU A 441 -22.24 15.58 -11.79
N SER A 442 -21.56 16.40 -10.99
CA SER A 442 -22.17 17.52 -10.25
C SER A 442 -22.76 18.56 -11.20
N SER A 443 -22.08 18.86 -12.31
CA SER A 443 -22.56 19.76 -13.36
C SER A 443 -23.78 19.20 -14.09
N LEU A 444 -23.78 17.90 -14.43
CA LEU A 444 -24.95 17.22 -15.01
C LEU A 444 -26.13 17.16 -14.03
N GLN A 445 -25.87 16.98 -12.73
CA GLN A 445 -26.90 16.99 -11.69
C GLN A 445 -27.47 18.41 -11.49
N ALA A 446 -26.64 19.45 -11.55
CA ALA A 446 -27.08 20.85 -11.53
C ALA A 446 -27.86 21.25 -12.82
N GLN A 447 -27.56 20.61 -13.95
CA GLN A 447 -28.31 20.76 -15.21
C GLN A 447 -29.56 19.87 -15.30
N SER A 448 -29.82 19.01 -14.31
CA SER A 448 -31.00 18.14 -14.30
C SER A 448 -32.26 18.99 -14.10
N VAL A 449 -33.18 18.90 -15.07
CA VAL A 449 -34.46 19.59 -14.98
C VAL A 449 -35.30 18.91 -13.91
N ARG A 450 -35.53 19.60 -12.77
CA ARG A 450 -36.56 19.19 -11.81
C ARG A 450 -37.92 19.23 -12.51
N ILE A 451 -38.45 18.06 -12.82
CA ILE A 451 -39.83 17.89 -13.25
C ILE A 451 -40.73 18.43 -12.11
N PRO A 452 -41.68 19.35 -12.38
CA PRO A 452 -42.61 19.83 -11.36
C PRO A 452 -43.46 18.69 -10.80
N GLU A 453 -44.10 18.88 -9.65
CA GLU A 453 -45.13 17.95 -9.18
C GLU A 453 -46.53 18.36 -9.70
N GLY A 454 -47.50 17.42 -9.70
CA GLY A 454 -48.84 17.61 -10.24
C GLY A 454 -48.97 17.28 -11.73
N THR A 455 -50.11 17.61 -12.35
CA THR A 455 -50.45 17.19 -13.74
C THR A 455 -49.50 17.73 -14.81
N ALA A 456 -48.94 18.94 -14.63
CA ALA A 456 -47.87 19.46 -15.47
C ALA A 456 -46.57 18.64 -15.33
N GLY A 457 -46.35 18.06 -14.14
CA GLY A 457 -45.29 17.09 -13.84
C GLY A 457 -45.51 15.73 -14.46
N GLU A 458 -46.73 15.22 -14.44
CA GLU A 458 -47.12 13.96 -15.12
C GLU A 458 -46.93 14.09 -16.63
N LEU A 459 -47.46 15.16 -17.23
CA LEU A 459 -47.21 15.50 -18.64
C LEU A 459 -45.71 15.64 -18.93
N SER A 460 -44.96 16.39 -18.12
CA SER A 460 -43.50 16.51 -18.28
C SER A 460 -42.78 15.16 -18.13
N THR A 461 -43.27 14.26 -17.27
CA THR A 461 -42.72 12.89 -17.11
C THR A 461 -43.00 12.04 -18.33
N VAL A 462 -44.20 12.14 -18.93
CA VAL A 462 -44.55 11.47 -20.18
C VAL A 462 -43.69 12.02 -21.33
N CYS A 463 -43.58 13.35 -21.47
CA CYS A 463 -42.70 14.00 -22.44
C CYS A 463 -41.22 13.60 -22.26
N TYR A 464 -40.72 13.51 -21.03
CA TYR A 464 -39.33 13.14 -20.75
C TYR A 464 -39.07 11.65 -21.04
N LYS A 465 -40.01 10.75 -20.69
CA LYS A 465 -39.95 9.33 -21.09
C LYS A 465 -40.00 9.18 -22.61
N ALA A 466 -40.88 9.90 -23.28
CA ALA A 466 -40.99 9.91 -24.74
C ALA A 466 -39.69 10.40 -25.40
N ALA A 467 -39.14 11.53 -24.95
CA ALA A 467 -37.87 12.06 -25.45
C ALA A 467 -36.69 11.10 -25.21
N ASN A 468 -36.67 10.40 -24.06
CA ASN A 468 -35.65 9.41 -23.76
C ASN A 468 -35.78 8.12 -24.59
N GLU A 469 -37.01 7.66 -24.88
CA GLU A 469 -37.24 6.51 -25.76
C GLU A 469 -37.02 6.82 -27.25
N LEU A 470 -37.33 8.05 -27.69
CA LEU A 470 -37.07 8.53 -29.05
C LEU A 470 -35.58 8.83 -29.30
N ARG A 471 -34.76 8.93 -28.25
CA ARG A 471 -33.33 9.29 -28.32
C ARG A 471 -32.50 8.40 -29.25
N ASP A 472 -32.90 7.14 -29.40
CA ASP A 472 -32.20 6.15 -30.23
C ASP A 472 -32.64 6.18 -31.71
N ILE A 473 -33.65 6.98 -32.07
CA ILE A 473 -34.21 7.07 -33.42
C ILE A 473 -33.73 8.39 -34.07
N PRO A 474 -32.95 8.33 -35.17
CA PRO A 474 -32.60 9.54 -35.92
C PRO A 474 -33.85 10.17 -36.56
N ILE A 475 -34.19 11.38 -36.11
CA ILE A 475 -35.33 12.17 -36.61
C ILE A 475 -34.84 13.54 -37.08
N VAL A 476 -35.27 13.95 -38.27
CA VAL A 476 -35.09 15.33 -38.78
C VAL A 476 -36.45 15.98 -38.94
N VAL A 477 -36.68 17.02 -38.13
CA VAL A 477 -37.78 17.98 -38.30
C VAL A 477 -37.35 18.98 -39.37
N ASP A 478 -38.19 19.22 -40.37
CA ASP A 478 -37.86 20.19 -41.43
C ASP A 478 -37.95 21.63 -40.88
N ARG A 479 -36.97 22.47 -41.23
CA ARG A 479 -36.89 23.86 -40.77
C ARG A 479 -37.73 24.83 -41.60
N ASN A 480 -38.41 24.35 -42.64
CA ASN A 480 -39.22 25.18 -43.54
C ASN A 480 -40.57 25.62 -42.95
N GLY A 481 -40.96 25.13 -41.76
CA GLY A 481 -42.07 25.68 -40.97
C GLY A 481 -43.44 25.01 -41.18
N GLU A 482 -43.51 23.93 -41.96
CA GLU A 482 -44.74 23.17 -42.24
C GLU A 482 -45.20 22.30 -41.06
N LEU A 483 -44.40 22.15 -39.99
CA LEU A 483 -44.73 21.28 -38.87
C LEU A 483 -44.12 21.80 -37.55
N ASP A 484 -44.97 22.17 -36.59
CA ASP A 484 -44.52 22.70 -35.30
C ASP A 484 -44.02 21.58 -34.37
N ALA A 485 -42.84 21.78 -33.77
CA ALA A 485 -42.15 20.73 -33.02
C ALA A 485 -42.90 20.23 -31.77
N PRO A 486 -43.61 21.07 -30.99
CA PRO A 486 -44.51 20.63 -29.92
C PRO A 486 -45.69 19.78 -30.44
N GLN A 487 -46.17 20.04 -31.66
CA GLN A 487 -47.29 19.28 -32.26
C GLN A 487 -46.82 17.92 -32.79
N LEU A 488 -45.61 17.84 -33.37
CA LEU A 488 -44.97 16.54 -33.63
C LEU A 488 -44.77 15.75 -32.33
N ALA A 489 -44.31 16.41 -31.27
CA ALA A 489 -44.10 15.77 -29.98
C ALA A 489 -45.42 15.27 -29.38
N ALA A 490 -46.51 16.04 -29.47
CA ALA A 490 -47.83 15.62 -29.01
C ALA A 490 -48.33 14.35 -29.70
N GLU A 491 -48.24 14.27 -31.03
CA GLU A 491 -48.69 13.09 -31.78
C GLU A 491 -47.73 11.89 -31.66
N LEU A 492 -46.42 12.12 -31.50
CA LEU A 492 -45.52 11.01 -31.14
C LEU A 492 -45.82 10.51 -29.71
N ILE A 493 -46.21 11.38 -28.78
CA ILE A 493 -46.59 11.00 -27.41
C ILE A 493 -47.89 10.18 -27.35
N THR A 494 -48.90 10.50 -28.18
CA THR A 494 -50.13 9.67 -28.27
C THR A 494 -49.80 8.28 -28.83
N LEU A 495 -48.95 8.20 -29.87
CA LEU A 495 -48.49 6.94 -30.47
C LEU A 495 -47.63 6.08 -29.54
N ILE A 496 -46.86 6.68 -28.61
CA ILE A 496 -46.01 5.98 -27.63
C ILE A 496 -46.83 5.12 -26.65
N GLY A 497 -48.15 5.34 -26.54
CA GLY A 497 -49.07 4.47 -25.80
C GLY A 497 -49.36 3.11 -26.48
N THR A 498 -48.94 2.90 -27.73
CA THR A 498 -49.21 1.66 -28.49
C THR A 498 -48.14 0.59 -28.28
N TYR A 499 -48.51 -0.70 -28.35
CA TYR A 499 -47.59 -1.80 -28.08
C TYR A 499 -46.54 -1.96 -29.19
N ARG A 500 -45.25 -2.08 -28.83
CA ARG A 500 -44.09 -2.27 -29.73
C ARG A 500 -43.80 -1.13 -30.72
N TRP A 501 -44.38 0.06 -30.56
CA TRP A 501 -44.19 1.22 -31.46
C TRP A 501 -42.72 1.49 -31.85
N LYS A 502 -41.79 1.42 -30.89
CA LYS A 502 -40.34 1.68 -31.09
C LYS A 502 -39.70 0.65 -32.02
N GLU A 503 -40.06 -0.62 -31.87
CA GLU A 503 -39.59 -1.70 -32.75
C GLU A 503 -40.11 -1.52 -34.17
N ILE A 504 -41.37 -1.10 -34.32
CA ILE A 504 -42.02 -0.92 -35.62
C ILE A 504 -41.39 0.24 -36.39
N LEU A 505 -41.16 1.39 -35.75
CA LEU A 505 -40.44 2.52 -36.37
C LEU A 505 -38.99 2.19 -36.70
N LEU A 506 -38.27 1.45 -35.84
CA LEU A 506 -36.92 0.98 -36.16
C LEU A 506 -36.92 -0.02 -37.32
N ASN A 507 -37.89 -0.93 -37.40
CA ASN A 507 -38.02 -1.88 -38.51
C ASN A 507 -38.40 -1.19 -39.83
N PHE A 508 -39.19 -0.11 -39.78
CA PHE A 508 -39.47 0.76 -40.92
C PHE A 508 -38.18 1.46 -41.38
N LEU A 509 -37.49 2.14 -40.46
CA LEU A 509 -36.23 2.87 -40.71
C LEU A 509 -35.14 1.99 -41.33
N HIS A 510 -34.87 0.82 -40.75
CA HIS A 510 -33.86 -0.12 -41.25
C HIS A 510 -34.23 -0.72 -42.62
N SER A 511 -35.53 -0.87 -42.91
CA SER A 511 -36.00 -1.38 -44.21
C SER A 511 -35.93 -0.36 -45.37
N ARG A 512 -35.64 0.92 -45.08
CA ARG A 512 -35.41 2.00 -46.06
C ARG A 512 -36.44 2.06 -47.22
N PRO A 513 -37.75 2.04 -46.95
CA PRO A 513 -38.75 2.09 -48.01
C PRO A 513 -38.71 3.43 -48.75
N GLU A 514 -38.69 3.38 -50.09
CA GLU A 514 -38.76 4.56 -50.94
C GLU A 514 -40.21 5.05 -51.06
N GLY A 515 -40.47 6.31 -50.71
CA GLY A 515 -41.79 6.91 -50.80
C GLY A 515 -42.08 7.88 -49.68
N TRP A 516 -43.36 8.23 -49.55
CA TRP A 516 -43.96 8.83 -48.36
C TRP A 516 -45.03 7.85 -47.87
N PHE A 517 -45.19 7.70 -46.55
CA PHE A 517 -46.08 6.70 -45.95
C PHE A 517 -46.90 7.32 -44.82
N CYS A 518 -48.17 6.93 -44.68
CA CYS A 518 -48.95 7.34 -43.52
C CYS A 518 -48.32 6.77 -42.24
N LEU A 519 -47.98 7.62 -41.26
CA LEU A 519 -47.34 7.19 -40.03
C LEU A 519 -48.19 6.15 -39.30
N GLN A 520 -49.50 6.37 -39.22
CA GLN A 520 -50.43 5.46 -38.54
C GLN A 520 -50.48 4.08 -39.22
N GLN A 521 -50.46 4.02 -40.56
CA GLN A 521 -50.39 2.74 -41.28
C GLN A 521 -49.04 2.03 -41.10
N VAL A 522 -47.95 2.78 -40.98
CA VAL A 522 -46.63 2.23 -40.58
C VAL A 522 -46.69 1.64 -39.17
N MET A 523 -47.41 2.26 -38.23
CA MET A 523 -47.61 1.72 -36.87
C MET A 523 -48.45 0.43 -36.86
N ASP A 524 -49.42 0.30 -37.75
CA ASP A 524 -50.22 -0.93 -37.94
C ASP A 524 -49.46 -2.05 -38.71
N GLU A 525 -48.13 -1.93 -38.85
CA GLU A 525 -47.24 -2.75 -39.69
C GLU A 525 -47.62 -2.79 -41.20
N ASN A 526 -48.60 -1.98 -41.65
CA ASN A 526 -49.15 -1.96 -43.00
C ASN A 526 -48.32 -1.07 -43.96
N ARG A 527 -47.47 -1.74 -44.75
CA ARG A 527 -46.51 -1.10 -45.67
C ARG A 527 -47.08 -0.65 -47.01
N ASP A 528 -48.32 -1.02 -47.33
CA ASP A 528 -48.97 -0.64 -48.60
C ASP A 528 -49.59 0.78 -48.52
N GLY A 529 -49.58 1.41 -47.34
CA GLY A 529 -50.07 2.77 -47.05
C GLY A 529 -49.21 3.91 -47.61
N MET A 530 -48.87 3.84 -48.90
CA MET A 530 -48.08 4.86 -49.59
C MET A 530 -48.91 6.14 -49.83
N ALA A 531 -48.43 7.27 -49.30
CA ALA A 531 -49.03 8.58 -49.52
C ALA A 531 -48.66 9.12 -50.91
N ILE A 532 -49.66 9.57 -51.67
CA ILE A 532 -49.49 10.14 -53.02
C ILE A 532 -49.68 11.66 -52.91
N ASP A 533 -48.77 12.42 -53.54
CA ASP A 533 -48.78 13.88 -53.57
C ASP A 533 -48.94 14.56 -52.19
N GLY A 534 -48.39 13.92 -51.14
CA GLY A 534 -48.44 14.44 -49.77
C GLY A 534 -49.76 14.20 -49.04
N LYS A 535 -50.64 13.32 -49.54
CA LYS A 535 -51.92 12.97 -48.91
C LYS A 535 -52.06 11.46 -48.67
N CYS A 536 -52.68 11.08 -47.55
CA CYS A 536 -53.05 9.69 -47.27
C CYS A 536 -54.40 9.36 -47.97
N GLN A 537 -54.55 8.13 -48.47
CA GLN A 537 -55.82 7.69 -49.11
C GLN A 537 -56.85 7.13 -48.11
N TYR A 538 -56.47 6.96 -46.85
CA TYR A 538 -57.24 6.22 -45.83
C TYR A 538 -57.65 7.08 -44.64
N HIS A 539 -56.93 8.18 -44.37
CA HIS A 539 -57.10 9.06 -43.22
C HIS A 539 -56.89 10.51 -43.64
N ASP A 540 -57.81 11.41 -43.26
CA ASP A 540 -57.61 12.86 -43.35
C ASP A 540 -56.64 13.33 -42.22
N ASP A 541 -56.06 14.54 -42.36
CA ASP A 541 -55.19 15.22 -41.37
C ASP A 541 -54.00 14.40 -40.82
N CYS A 542 -53.51 13.41 -41.59
CA CYS A 542 -52.55 12.43 -41.11
C CYS A 542 -51.08 12.93 -41.13
N ILE A 543 -50.26 12.50 -40.16
CA ILE A 543 -48.79 12.63 -40.26
C ILE A 543 -48.25 11.62 -41.28
N ILE A 544 -47.33 12.08 -42.12
CA ILE A 544 -46.71 11.32 -43.19
C ILE A 544 -45.20 11.25 -42.93
N VAL A 545 -44.64 10.04 -42.98
CA VAL A 545 -43.24 9.74 -42.67
C VAL A 545 -42.49 9.23 -43.91
N LYS A 546 -41.20 9.55 -44.00
CA LYS A 546 -40.28 9.08 -45.03
C LYS A 546 -38.91 8.78 -44.44
N VAL A 547 -38.25 7.74 -44.93
CA VAL A 547 -36.81 7.53 -44.67
C VAL A 547 -36.00 8.38 -45.65
N ILE A 548 -35.13 9.23 -45.11
CA ILE A 548 -34.08 9.95 -45.83
C ILE A 548 -32.71 9.46 -45.36
N ILE A 549 -31.63 9.83 -46.06
CA ILE A 549 -30.26 9.59 -45.58
C ILE A 549 -29.68 10.95 -45.17
N SER A 550 -29.42 11.13 -43.87
CA SER A 550 -28.68 12.28 -43.33
C SER A 550 -27.35 11.80 -42.77
N ASP A 551 -26.27 12.46 -43.17
CA ASP A 551 -24.90 12.22 -42.65
C ASP A 551 -24.45 10.74 -42.72
N GLY A 552 -24.94 10.02 -43.74
CA GLY A 552 -24.67 8.60 -43.98
C GLY A 552 -25.61 7.63 -43.24
N SER A 553 -26.48 8.12 -42.37
CA SER A 553 -27.44 7.33 -41.57
C SER A 553 -28.87 7.40 -42.14
N PRO A 554 -29.65 6.29 -42.10
CA PRO A 554 -31.09 6.36 -42.37
C PRO A 554 -31.76 7.16 -41.24
N THR A 555 -32.63 8.10 -41.61
CA THR A 555 -33.26 9.07 -40.71
C THR A 555 -34.74 9.24 -41.07
N LEU A 556 -35.63 9.38 -40.08
CA LEU A 556 -37.04 9.69 -40.31
C LEU A 556 -37.23 11.20 -40.55
N LYS A 557 -37.91 11.54 -41.64
CA LYS A 557 -38.49 12.88 -41.87
C LYS A 557 -40.02 12.77 -41.78
N PHE A 558 -40.65 13.75 -41.13
CA PHE A 558 -42.10 13.86 -40.98
C PHE A 558 -42.62 15.13 -41.66
N ILE A 559 -43.84 15.07 -42.20
CA ILE A 559 -44.68 16.19 -42.67
C ILE A 559 -46.14 15.91 -42.28
N PHE A 560 -47.01 16.92 -42.32
CA PHE A 560 -48.47 16.71 -42.27
C PHE A 560 -48.99 16.51 -43.70
N SER A 561 -50.16 15.89 -43.82
CA SER A 561 -51.02 16.07 -44.97
C SER A 561 -51.62 17.48 -44.93
N ASP A 562 -51.32 18.29 -45.96
CA ASP A 562 -52.24 19.35 -46.41
C ASP A 562 -53.53 18.73 -46.99
#